data_AF-A0A7X5Q896-F1
#
_entry.id   AF-A0A7X5Q896-F1
#
_cell.length_a   1.000
_cell.length_b   1.000
_cell.length_c   1.000
_cell.angle_alpha   90.00
_cell.angle_beta   90.00
_cell.angle_gamma   90.00
#
_symmetry.space_group_name_H-M   'P 1'
#
loop_
_entity.id
_entity.type
_entity.pdbx_description
1 polymer ?
#
loop_
_entity_poly.entity_id
_entity_poly.type
_entity_poly.pdbx_seq_one_letter_code
_entity_poly.pdbx_strand_id
1 'polypeptide(L)' 'IQAALDENIYEKGVKVSKEDFNTINIERDTFHGEWNYSIKPQLKAL' A
#
# COMPACT_ATOMS: atom_id res chain seq x y z
N ILE A 1 -18.78 15.62 17.69
CA ILE A 1 -18.15 14.88 16.57
C ILE A 1 -18.74 15.45 15.29
N GLN A 2 -17.90 15.88 14.34
CA GLN A 2 -18.34 16.31 13.01
C GLN A 2 -17.88 15.28 11.98
N ALA A 3 -18.77 14.87 11.09
CA ALA A 3 -18.50 13.98 9.97
C ALA A 3 -19.39 14.38 8.80
N ALA A 4 -18.90 14.18 7.58
CA ALA A 4 -19.64 14.39 6.34
C ALA A 4 -19.37 13.22 5.39
N LEU A 5 -20.28 13.02 4.44
CA LEU A 5 -20.13 12.01 3.39
C LEU A 5 -19.04 12.46 2.41
N ASP A 6 -18.18 11.53 2.01
CA ASP A 6 -17.32 11.70 0.85
C ASP A 6 -18.13 11.33 -0.41
N GLU A 7 -18.48 12.33 -1.21
CA GLU A 7 -19.27 12.17 -2.43
C GLU A 7 -18.39 11.91 -3.68
N ASN A 8 -17.07 11.76 -3.51
CA ASN A 8 -16.17 11.52 -4.63
C ASN A 8 -16.42 10.14 -5.28
N ILE A 9 -16.33 10.12 -6.61
CA ILE A 9 -16.37 8.89 -7.40
C ILE A 9 -14.93 8.40 -7.61
N TYR A 10 -14.65 7.20 -7.09
CA TYR A 10 -13.36 6.54 -7.25
C TYR A 10 -13.43 5.53 -8.38
N GLU A 11 -12.82 5.86 -9.51
CA GLU A 11 -12.71 4.96 -10.66
C GLU A 11 -11.99 3.66 -10.29
N LYS A 12 -12.32 2.58 -11.02
CA LYS A 12 -11.68 1.27 -10.80
C LYS A 12 -10.17 1.37 -11.00
N GLY A 13 -9.44 0.86 -10.01
CA GLY A 13 -7.99 1.02 -9.91
C GLY A 13 -7.16 0.33 -11.01
N VAL A 14 -5.87 0.66 -11.02
CA VAL A 14 -4.86 0.07 -11.90
C VAL A 14 -4.49 -1.34 -11.43
N LYS A 15 -4.46 -2.31 -12.35
CA LYS A 15 -3.96 -3.65 -12.04
C LYS A 15 -2.43 -3.61 -11.92
N VAL A 16 -1.92 -3.87 -10.73
CA VAL A 16 -0.48 -4.01 -10.47
C VAL A 16 -0.08 -5.46 -10.72
N SER A 17 1.01 -5.68 -11.46
CA SER A 17 1.54 -7.02 -11.71
C SER A 17 2.14 -7.62 -10.43
N LYS A 18 2.36 -8.94 -10.42
CA LYS A 18 2.99 -9.58 -9.25
C LYS A 18 4.45 -9.14 -9.13
N GLU A 19 5.09 -8.98 -10.29
CA GLU A 19 6.46 -8.51 -10.45
C GLU A 19 6.62 -7.13 -9.84
N ASP A 20 5.77 -6.17 -10.23
CA ASP A 20 5.80 -4.79 -9.69
C ASP A 20 5.55 -4.78 -8.19
N PHE A 21 4.54 -5.52 -7.71
CA PHE A 21 4.22 -5.58 -6.29
C PHE A 21 5.39 -6.16 -5.47
N ASN A 22 6.12 -7.14 -6.01
CA ASN A 22 7.26 -7.74 -5.34
C ASN A 22 8.48 -6.81 -5.25
N THR A 23 8.51 -5.71 -6.01
CA THR A 23 9.59 -4.70 -5.89
C THR A 23 9.46 -3.86 -4.62
N ILE A 24 8.28 -3.82 -4.00
CA ILE A 24 8.02 -3.01 -2.81
C ILE A 24 8.88 -3.52 -1.66
N ASN A 25 9.65 -2.62 -1.04
CA ASN A 25 10.41 -2.91 0.17
C ASN A 25 9.48 -2.91 1.39
N ILE A 26 8.61 -3.92 1.46
CA ILE A 26 7.58 -4.06 2.50
C ILE A 26 8.04 -5.01 3.61
N GLU A 27 7.99 -4.52 4.84
CA GLU A 27 8.14 -5.33 6.05
C GLU A 27 6.76 -5.55 6.67
N ARG A 28 6.39 -6.80 6.89
CA ARG A 28 5.10 -7.18 7.46
C ARG A 28 5.26 -7.47 8.95
N ASP A 29 4.32 -7.01 9.75
CA ASP A 29 4.30 -7.31 11.18
C ASP A 29 3.96 -8.79 11.42
N THR A 30 4.44 -9.31 12.55
CA THR A 30 4.08 -10.65 13.03
C THR A 30 2.60 -10.76 13.42
N PHE A 31 1.99 -9.66 13.86
CA PHE A 31 0.58 -9.57 14.18
C PHE A 31 -0.18 -8.98 12.98
N HIS A 32 -0.89 -9.83 12.24
CA HIS A 32 -1.68 -9.45 11.07
C HIS A 32 -0.89 -8.66 10.02
N GLY A 33 0.26 -9.20 9.57
CA GLY A 33 1.14 -8.56 8.58
C GLY A 33 0.50 -8.25 7.23
N GLU A 34 -0.65 -8.84 6.93
CA GLU A 34 -1.49 -8.51 5.79
C GLU A 34 -2.15 -7.13 5.90
N TRP A 35 -2.33 -6.61 7.12
CA TRP A 35 -2.87 -5.29 7.41
C TRP A 35 -1.81 -4.36 8.01
N ASN A 36 -0.95 -4.89 8.87
CA ASN A 36 0.08 -4.16 9.59
C ASN A 36 1.43 -4.33 8.89
N TYR A 37 1.86 -3.32 8.17
CA TYR A 37 3.13 -3.35 7.45
C TYR A 37 3.76 -1.97 7.37
N SER A 38 5.07 -1.93 7.15
CA SER A 38 5.85 -0.74 6.87
C SER A 38 6.43 -0.83 5.46
N ILE A 39 6.31 0.25 4.68
CA ILE A 39 7.00 0.39 3.40
C ILE A 39 8.28 1.19 3.66
N LYS A 40 9.43 0.53 3.52
CA LYS A 40 10.75 1.13 3.73
C LYS A 40 11.23 1.82 2.44
N PRO A 41 12.16 2.79 2.54
CA PRO A 41 12.82 3.36 1.37
C PRO A 41 13.49 2.26 0.51
N GLN A 42 13.36 2.37 -0.81
CA GLN A 42 14.20 1.61 -1.73
C GLN A 42 15.53 2.34 -1.84
N LEU A 43 16.61 1.75 -1.34
CA LEU A 43 17.95 2.26 -1.58
C LEU A 43 18.24 2.10 -3.08
N LYS A 44 18.48 3.20 -3.78
CA LYS A 44 19.01 3.12 -5.14
C LYS A 44 20.38 2.45 -5.08
N ALA A 45 20.60 1.43 -5.90
CA ALA A 45 21.95 0.91 -6.12
C ALA A 45 22.83 2.08 -6.62
N LEU A 46 23.99 2.26 -6.00
CA LEU A 46 25.05 3.17 -6.47
C LEU A 46 25.66 2.63 -7.76
#